data_AF-A0A2T0S8G6-F1
#
_entry.id   AF-A0A2T0S8G6-F1
#
_cell.length_a   1.000
_cell.length_b   1.000
_cell.length_c   1.000
_cell.angle_alpha   90.00
_cell.angle_beta   90.00
_cell.angle_gamma   90.00
#
_symmetry.space_group_name_H-M   'P 1'
#
loop_
_entity.id
_entity.type
_entity.pdbx_description
1 polymer ?
#
loop_
_entity_poly.entity_id
_entity_poly.type
_entity_poly.pdbx_seq_one_letter_code
_entity_poly.pdbx_strand_id
1 'polypeptide(L)'
;MIGSWFATDYDEPQHVIEGLPVEVGSGRDPGLCIVDQVVRGAAILGRVTGDYGAAGLKVSSPGVPTRVSVVIHLDETGTRWWSDRVRPPRLAPELPRLVLVRAQGELRGAAVLARRQGLRRAGGAKVTVEFDLTAAELDGDGLLMVELAEPPRPDWLRDRVAARSALGVRIDKISVRAQPPTTATPVPAGPTGCDLALLPPSGPERFRLELAPVTPAPPLPRSPSTKLTRRKPARAGFKVLRAARRAGTRVIAEVNKSRPGSGTGVRAVDLLTGVPVELELVRREAAALELRRTGPAAGPVLIGLDPADRGLSCRVVPGR
;
A
#
# COMPACT_ATOMS: atom_id res chain seq x y z
N MET A 1 -37.60 5.54 38.43
CA MET A 1 -36.66 6.10 37.44
C MET A 1 -36.33 5.00 36.45
N ILE A 2 -36.96 5.02 35.28
CA ILE A 2 -36.80 4.04 34.20
C ILE A 2 -36.31 4.85 33.00
N GLY A 3 -35.10 4.62 32.49
CA GLY A 3 -34.65 5.40 31.32
C GLY A 3 -33.18 5.32 30.87
N SER A 4 -32.35 4.37 31.33
CA SER A 4 -30.95 4.30 30.88
C SER A 4 -30.48 2.90 30.45
N TRP A 5 -31.36 2.12 29.80
CA TRP A 5 -31.07 0.70 29.51
C TRP A 5 -30.47 0.44 28.13
N PHE A 6 -30.37 1.45 27.27
CA PHE A 6 -29.76 1.31 25.94
C PHE A 6 -29.04 2.59 25.56
N ALA A 7 -27.92 2.88 26.23
CA ALA A 7 -26.96 3.83 25.69
C ALA A 7 -26.26 3.17 24.51
N THR A 8 -26.51 3.64 23.29
CA THR A 8 -25.75 3.23 22.11
C THR A 8 -24.54 4.16 21.93
N ASP A 9 -23.48 3.69 21.26
CA ASP A 9 -22.33 4.53 20.90
C ASP A 9 -22.72 5.74 20.00
N TYR A 10 -23.99 5.83 19.57
CA TYR A 10 -24.55 6.94 18.80
C TYR A 10 -25.30 7.98 19.65
N ASP A 11 -25.46 7.74 20.95
CA ASP A 11 -26.23 8.64 21.83
C ASP A 11 -25.42 9.85 22.27
N GLU A 12 -24.08 9.78 22.15
CA GLU A 12 -23.19 10.92 22.35
C GLU A 12 -22.91 11.62 21.01
N PRO A 13 -22.96 12.96 20.97
CA PRO A 13 -22.62 13.70 19.76
C PRO A 13 -21.17 13.39 19.37
N GLN A 14 -20.97 13.00 18.10
CA GLN A 14 -19.64 12.67 17.61
C GLN A 14 -18.69 13.87 17.73
N HIS A 15 -17.49 13.61 18.24
CA HIS A 15 -16.46 14.63 18.32
C HIS A 15 -16.05 15.08 16.92
N VAL A 16 -16.20 16.37 16.66
CA VAL A 16 -15.78 17.01 15.41
C VAL A 16 -14.37 17.57 15.59
N ILE A 17 -13.44 17.21 14.71
CA ILE A 17 -12.12 17.83 14.68
C ILE A 17 -12.23 19.21 14.05
N GLU A 18 -11.97 20.25 14.82
CA GLU A 18 -12.08 21.64 14.37
C GLU A 18 -10.81 22.14 13.67
N GLY A 19 -11.01 22.84 12.54
CA GLY A 19 -9.96 23.57 11.84
C GLY A 19 -8.96 22.71 11.05
N LEU A 20 -8.03 23.38 10.37
CA LEU A 20 -6.90 22.77 9.67
C LEU A 20 -5.57 23.28 10.27
N PRO A 21 -4.50 22.45 10.31
CA PRO A 21 -4.42 21.09 9.77
C PRO A 21 -5.00 20.03 10.72
N VAL A 22 -5.56 18.97 10.15
CA VAL A 22 -5.97 17.76 10.89
C VAL A 22 -4.90 16.69 10.76
N GLU A 23 -4.55 16.04 11.87
CA GLU A 23 -3.61 14.92 11.89
C GLU A 23 -4.10 13.80 12.82
N VAL A 24 -4.59 12.71 12.24
CA VAL A 24 -5.06 11.56 13.01
C VAL A 24 -4.13 10.37 12.79
N GLY A 25 -3.42 9.99 13.86
CA GLY A 25 -2.44 8.89 13.85
C GLY A 25 -2.78 7.73 14.78
N SER A 26 -3.94 7.76 15.44
CA SER A 26 -4.35 6.76 16.42
C SER A 26 -5.79 6.34 16.19
N GLY A 27 -6.08 5.05 16.32
CA GLY A 27 -7.44 4.53 16.30
C GLY A 27 -8.24 4.87 17.56
N ARG A 28 -7.59 5.46 18.58
CA ARG A 28 -8.22 6.01 19.78
C ARG A 28 -8.62 7.47 19.64
N ASP A 29 -8.33 8.08 18.50
CA ASP A 29 -8.72 9.47 18.26
C ASP A 29 -10.25 9.58 18.26
N PRO A 30 -10.83 10.51 19.04
CA PRO A 30 -12.28 10.65 19.15
C PRO A 30 -12.93 11.12 17.84
N GLY A 31 -12.18 11.76 16.93
CA GLY A 31 -12.67 12.14 15.61
C GLY A 31 -12.74 10.97 14.61
N LEU A 32 -12.14 9.82 14.92
CA LEU A 32 -12.33 8.58 14.13
C LEU A 32 -13.66 7.94 14.51
N CYS A 33 -14.72 8.26 13.78
CA CYS A 33 -16.09 7.84 14.10
C CYS A 33 -16.52 6.54 13.39
N ILE A 34 -15.97 6.24 12.22
CA ILE A 34 -16.31 5.02 11.46
C ILE A 34 -15.06 4.16 11.28
N VAL A 35 -15.18 2.87 11.56
CA VAL A 35 -14.21 1.85 11.19
C VAL A 35 -14.95 0.63 10.65
N ASP A 36 -14.64 0.21 9.43
CA ASP A 36 -15.17 -1.02 8.85
C ASP A 36 -14.03 -1.91 8.37
N GLN A 37 -14.10 -3.20 8.72
CA GLN A 37 -13.05 -4.20 8.51
C GLN A 37 -11.65 -3.74 8.94
N VAL A 38 -11.61 -2.85 9.94
CA VAL A 38 -10.40 -2.26 10.50
C VAL A 38 -10.40 -2.43 12.01
N VAL A 39 -9.32 -3.00 12.55
CA VAL A 39 -9.08 -3.07 13.99
C VAL A 39 -8.25 -1.86 14.41
N ARG A 40 -8.85 -1.00 15.25
CA ARG A 40 -8.24 0.22 15.78
C ARG A 40 -6.90 -0.07 16.49
N GLY A 41 -5.93 0.83 16.30
CA GLY A 41 -4.62 0.76 16.97
C GLY A 41 -4.43 1.89 17.97
N ALA A 42 -3.59 1.68 18.99
CA ALA A 42 -3.24 2.77 19.93
C ALA A 42 -2.20 3.76 19.35
N ALA A 43 -1.37 3.31 18.40
CA ALA A 43 -0.27 4.08 17.80
C ALA A 43 -0.34 4.12 16.26
N ILE A 44 -1.47 3.70 15.70
CA ILE A 44 -1.84 3.75 14.29
C ILE A 44 -3.36 3.89 14.23
N LEU A 45 -3.93 4.38 13.13
CA LEU A 45 -5.37 4.38 12.91
C LEU A 45 -5.97 2.97 13.03
N GLY A 46 -5.46 2.02 12.23
CA GLY A 46 -5.93 0.65 12.35
C GLY A 46 -5.36 -0.32 11.31
N ARG A 47 -5.65 -1.61 11.52
CA ARG A 47 -5.22 -2.73 10.68
C ARG A 47 -6.39 -3.29 9.91
N VAL A 48 -6.22 -3.47 8.61
CA VAL A 48 -7.25 -4.09 7.78
C VAL A 48 -7.30 -5.59 8.06
N THR A 49 -8.50 -6.11 8.36
CA THR A 49 -8.73 -7.52 8.70
C THR A 49 -9.50 -8.29 7.64
N GLY A 50 -10.03 -7.63 6.62
CA GLY A 50 -10.76 -8.26 5.53
C GLY A 50 -10.22 -7.90 4.15
N ASP A 51 -11.12 -7.95 3.17
CA ASP A 51 -10.83 -7.67 1.75
C ASP A 51 -10.98 -6.17 1.44
N TYR A 52 -11.34 -5.38 2.43
CA TYR A 52 -11.53 -3.95 2.38
C TYR A 52 -11.21 -3.35 3.76
N GLY A 53 -10.94 -2.06 3.83
CA GLY A 53 -10.92 -1.36 5.12
C GLY A 53 -11.28 0.12 4.98
N ALA A 54 -12.18 0.61 5.83
CA ALA A 54 -12.59 2.01 5.87
C ALA A 54 -12.28 2.67 7.22
N ALA A 55 -11.96 3.95 7.14
CA ALA A 55 -11.81 4.85 8.28
C ALA A 55 -12.53 6.18 7.95
N GLY A 56 -13.52 6.54 8.76
CA GLY A 56 -14.24 7.80 8.66
C GLY A 56 -13.82 8.77 9.76
N LEU A 57 -13.42 9.98 9.39
CA LEU A 57 -13.06 11.07 10.30
C LEU A 57 -14.13 12.16 10.27
N LYS A 58 -14.61 12.58 11.43
CA LYS A 58 -15.48 13.75 11.56
C LYS A 58 -14.60 15.01 11.68
N VAL A 59 -14.53 15.78 10.61
CA VAL A 59 -13.71 16.99 10.45
C VAL A 59 -14.62 18.15 10.08
N SER A 60 -14.55 19.27 10.79
CA SER A 60 -15.31 20.47 10.43
C SER A 60 -15.04 20.87 8.98
N SER A 61 -16.10 21.18 8.21
CA SER A 61 -15.92 21.63 6.83
C SER A 61 -15.06 22.89 6.82
N PRO A 62 -13.92 22.88 6.12
CA PRO A 62 -13.03 24.03 6.09
C PRO A 62 -13.49 25.09 5.08
N GLY A 63 -14.54 24.80 4.29
CA GLY A 63 -15.05 25.70 3.23
C GLY A 63 -14.05 25.97 2.09
N VAL A 64 -12.91 25.28 2.08
CA VAL A 64 -11.83 25.46 1.10
C VAL A 64 -11.36 24.10 0.57
N PRO A 65 -10.78 24.04 -0.64
CA PRO A 65 -10.15 22.82 -1.13
C PRO A 65 -9.05 22.33 -0.20
N THR A 66 -8.95 21.02 -0.03
CA THR A 66 -8.01 20.38 0.89
C THR A 66 -7.18 19.30 0.23
N ARG A 67 -5.97 19.09 0.75
CA ARG A 67 -5.13 17.94 0.45
C ARG A 67 -5.21 16.93 1.57
N VAL A 68 -5.57 15.70 1.22
CA VAL A 68 -5.56 14.55 2.12
C VAL A 68 -4.32 13.72 1.84
N SER A 69 -3.66 13.30 2.92
CA SER A 69 -2.48 12.43 2.86
C SER A 69 -2.72 11.21 3.74
N VAL A 70 -2.67 10.03 3.13
CA VAL A 70 -2.94 8.74 3.76
C VAL A 70 -1.66 7.92 3.79
N VAL A 71 -1.21 7.62 5.00
CA VAL A 71 0.01 6.86 5.24
C VAL A 71 -0.33 5.40 5.43
N ILE A 72 0.11 4.58 4.48
CA ILE A 72 -0.21 3.15 4.40
C ILE A 72 1.07 2.34 4.62
N HIS A 73 0.96 1.26 5.39
CA HIS A 73 2.09 0.40 5.72
C HIS A 73 1.72 -1.08 5.58
N LEU A 74 2.65 -1.87 5.07
CA LEU A 74 2.61 -3.33 5.16
C LEU A 74 2.69 -3.79 6.62
N ASP A 75 1.67 -4.50 7.08
CA ASP A 75 1.53 -5.00 8.45
C ASP A 75 1.95 -6.48 8.55
N GLU A 76 3.08 -6.73 9.21
CA GLU A 76 3.55 -8.10 9.46
C GLU A 76 2.58 -8.87 10.35
N THR A 77 1.93 -8.20 11.32
CA THR A 77 1.00 -8.84 12.25
C THR A 77 -0.23 -9.40 11.52
N GLY A 78 -0.90 -8.58 10.71
CA GLY A 78 -2.03 -8.98 9.88
C GLY A 78 -1.63 -10.05 8.85
N THR A 79 -0.48 -9.88 8.19
CA THR A 79 0.05 -10.89 7.26
C THR A 79 0.28 -12.24 7.94
N ARG A 80 0.88 -12.24 9.14
CA ARG A 80 1.09 -13.45 9.94
C ARG A 80 -0.22 -14.09 10.36
N TRP A 81 -1.14 -13.29 10.92
CA TRP A 81 -2.46 -13.73 11.37
C TRP A 81 -3.24 -14.46 10.28
N TRP A 82 -3.18 -13.96 9.05
CA TRP A 82 -3.82 -14.60 7.90
C TRP A 82 -3.09 -15.86 7.46
N SER A 83 -1.76 -15.81 7.36
CA SER A 83 -0.97 -16.96 6.92
C SER A 83 -1.08 -18.15 7.87
N ASP A 84 -1.30 -17.92 9.17
CA ASP A 84 -1.52 -18.96 10.17
C ASP A 84 -2.88 -19.67 9.98
N ARG A 85 -3.86 -18.99 9.39
CA ARG A 85 -5.21 -19.50 9.10
C ARG A 85 -5.29 -20.20 7.75
N VAL A 86 -4.84 -19.53 6.69
CA VAL A 86 -4.90 -20.06 5.31
C VAL A 86 -3.82 -21.10 5.05
N ARG A 87 -2.73 -21.08 5.83
CA ARG A 87 -1.62 -22.05 5.76
C ARG A 87 -1.11 -22.30 4.33
N PRO A 88 -0.60 -21.28 3.62
CA PRO A 88 -0.03 -21.46 2.29
C PRO A 88 1.15 -22.47 2.30
N PRO A 89 1.77 -22.79 1.15
CA PRO A 89 3.04 -23.52 1.13
C PRO A 89 4.12 -22.83 1.97
N ARG A 90 4.98 -23.58 2.67
CA ARG A 90 5.98 -23.01 3.60
C ARG A 90 7.01 -22.10 2.94
N LEU A 91 7.28 -22.34 1.66
CA LEU A 91 8.22 -21.59 0.84
C LEU A 91 7.52 -20.57 -0.06
N ALA A 92 6.20 -20.39 0.07
CA ALA A 92 5.48 -19.38 -0.68
C ALA A 92 6.03 -17.98 -0.31
N PRO A 93 6.54 -17.21 -1.29
CA PRO A 93 7.05 -15.88 -1.04
C PRO A 93 5.91 -14.95 -0.63
N GLU A 94 6.22 -13.95 0.20
CA GLU A 94 5.30 -12.85 0.46
C GLU A 94 5.15 -12.00 -0.81
N LEU A 95 3.95 -11.99 -1.38
CA LEU A 95 3.65 -11.20 -2.57
C LEU A 95 3.37 -9.73 -2.20
N PRO A 96 3.70 -8.77 -3.08
CA PRO A 96 3.31 -7.36 -2.95
C PRO A 96 1.82 -7.17 -2.70
N ARG A 97 1.46 -6.12 -1.96
CA ARG A 97 0.08 -5.64 -1.78
C ARG A 97 -0.17 -4.49 -2.74
N LEU A 98 -1.17 -4.62 -3.61
CA LEU A 98 -1.66 -3.53 -4.45
C LEU A 98 -3.02 -3.10 -3.92
N VAL A 99 -3.11 -1.92 -3.30
CA VAL A 99 -4.38 -1.42 -2.75
C VAL A 99 -4.81 -0.16 -3.47
N LEU A 100 -6.11 -0.03 -3.70
CA LEU A 100 -6.72 1.21 -4.16
C LEU A 100 -7.05 2.08 -2.95
N VAL A 101 -6.83 3.38 -3.06
CA VAL A 101 -7.23 4.37 -2.05
C VAL A 101 -8.43 5.12 -2.60
N ARG A 102 -9.58 4.98 -1.95
CA ARG A 102 -10.80 5.71 -2.27
C ARG A 102 -11.14 6.71 -1.18
N ALA A 103 -11.85 7.76 -1.57
CA ALA A 103 -12.47 8.68 -0.63
C ALA A 103 -13.80 9.16 -1.18
N GLN A 104 -14.84 9.11 -0.34
CA GLN A 104 -16.23 9.35 -0.73
C GLN A 104 -16.68 8.49 -1.92
N GLY A 105 -16.30 7.19 -1.91
CA GLY A 105 -16.62 6.27 -3.00
C GLY A 105 -15.83 6.48 -4.30
N GLU A 106 -15.04 7.54 -4.45
CA GLU A 106 -14.23 7.75 -5.66
C GLU A 106 -12.79 7.24 -5.52
N LEU A 107 -12.20 6.76 -6.61
CA LEU A 107 -10.80 6.36 -6.64
C LEU A 107 -9.89 7.59 -6.63
N ARG A 108 -9.06 7.72 -5.60
CA ARG A 108 -8.14 8.85 -5.43
C ARG A 108 -6.68 8.51 -5.69
N GLY A 109 -6.32 7.24 -5.55
CA GLY A 109 -4.97 6.78 -5.78
C GLY A 109 -4.81 5.29 -5.60
N ALA A 110 -3.56 4.83 -5.65
CA ALA A 110 -3.21 3.45 -5.42
C ALA A 110 -1.85 3.35 -4.72
N ALA A 111 -1.59 2.20 -4.12
CA ALA A 111 -0.36 1.91 -3.42
C ALA A 111 0.13 0.49 -3.72
N VAL A 112 1.41 0.36 -4.06
CA VAL A 112 2.11 -0.92 -4.15
C VAL A 112 3.09 -1.02 -2.98
N LEU A 113 2.90 -2.02 -2.12
CA LEU A 113 3.74 -2.27 -0.96
C LEU A 113 4.38 -3.66 -1.08
N ALA A 114 5.69 -3.71 -1.32
CA ALA A 114 6.46 -4.95 -1.30
C ALA A 114 7.48 -4.95 -0.17
N ARG A 115 7.61 -6.08 0.53
CA ARG A 115 8.58 -6.17 1.63
C ARG A 115 10.01 -6.03 1.08
N ARG A 116 10.67 -4.93 1.42
CA ARG A 116 12.07 -4.70 1.07
C ARG A 116 12.98 -5.60 1.88
N GLN A 117 13.89 -6.29 1.22
CA GLN A 117 14.94 -7.11 1.82
C GLN A 117 16.34 -6.61 1.39
N GLY A 118 17.32 -6.83 2.27
CA GLY A 118 18.72 -6.52 2.02
C GLY A 118 19.52 -6.56 3.32
N LEU A 119 20.85 -6.57 3.21
CA LEU A 119 21.78 -6.58 4.35
C LEU A 119 21.56 -5.40 5.32
N ARG A 120 21.20 -4.22 4.78
CA ARG A 120 21.02 -2.97 5.55
C ARG A 120 19.57 -2.52 5.71
N ARG A 121 18.62 -3.11 4.96
CA ARG A 121 17.20 -2.69 4.93
C ARG A 121 16.29 -3.91 4.90
N ALA A 122 15.86 -4.34 6.08
CA ALA A 122 14.73 -5.24 6.25
C ALA A 122 13.65 -4.44 7.00
N GLY A 123 12.74 -3.83 6.25
CA GLY A 123 11.70 -2.97 6.81
C GLY A 123 10.37 -3.23 6.13
N GLY A 124 9.27 -2.93 6.82
CA GLY A 124 7.96 -2.86 6.18
C GLY A 124 7.98 -1.81 5.07
N ALA A 125 7.22 -2.04 4.00
CA ALA A 125 6.98 -1.01 3.00
C ALA A 125 5.96 -0.02 3.55
N LYS A 126 6.28 1.27 3.41
CA LYS A 126 5.44 2.40 3.79
C LYS A 126 5.33 3.32 2.59
N VAL A 127 4.11 3.78 2.31
CA VAL A 127 3.81 4.70 1.21
C VAL A 127 2.82 5.74 1.70
N THR A 128 2.90 6.93 1.13
CA THR A 128 1.94 8.00 1.38
C THR A 128 1.20 8.24 0.08
N VAL A 129 -0.12 8.18 0.12
CA VAL A 129 -0.99 8.50 -1.00
C VAL A 129 -1.62 9.85 -0.72
N GLU A 130 -1.42 10.79 -1.64
CA GLU A 130 -1.94 12.14 -1.54
C GLU A 130 -2.94 12.41 -2.64
N PHE A 131 -4.04 13.05 -2.28
CA PHE A 131 -5.08 13.46 -3.22
C PHE A 131 -5.75 14.72 -2.71
N ASP A 132 -6.38 15.44 -3.64
CA ASP A 132 -7.07 16.68 -3.35
C ASP A 132 -8.57 16.43 -3.30
N LEU A 133 -9.25 17.15 -2.40
CA LEU A 133 -10.69 17.24 -2.31
C LEU A 133 -11.09 18.69 -2.54
N THR A 134 -12.11 18.90 -3.37
CA THR A 134 -12.80 20.17 -3.51
C THR A 134 -13.49 20.55 -2.19
N ALA A 135 -13.84 21.83 -2.05
CA ALA A 135 -14.58 22.32 -0.88
C ALA A 135 -15.95 21.63 -0.71
N ALA A 136 -16.56 21.14 -1.80
CA ALA A 136 -17.87 20.49 -1.77
C ALA A 136 -17.81 19.01 -1.35
N GLU A 137 -16.67 18.34 -1.51
CA GLU A 137 -16.51 16.91 -1.16
C GLU A 137 -16.30 16.67 0.34
N LEU A 138 -15.92 17.72 1.07
CA LEU A 138 -15.95 17.74 2.53
C LEU A 138 -17.05 18.71 2.96
N ASP A 139 -18.29 18.25 2.77
CA ASP A 139 -19.52 19.01 2.96
C ASP A 139 -19.75 19.47 4.42
N GLY A 140 -20.88 20.12 4.67
CA GLY A 140 -21.25 20.63 6.00
C GLY A 140 -21.35 19.55 7.08
N ASP A 141 -21.59 18.29 6.71
CA ASP A 141 -21.60 17.18 7.66
C ASP A 141 -20.17 16.75 8.04
N GLY A 142 -19.16 17.14 7.26
CA GLY A 142 -17.77 17.06 7.67
C GLY A 142 -17.26 15.64 7.87
N LEU A 143 -17.81 14.65 7.15
CA LEU A 143 -17.34 13.28 7.24
C LEU A 143 -16.32 13.00 6.12
N LEU A 144 -15.05 12.83 6.45
CA LEU A 144 -14.03 12.32 5.53
C LEU A 144 -13.97 10.80 5.60
N MET A 145 -14.45 10.10 4.58
CA MET A 145 -14.27 8.65 4.45
C MET A 145 -13.02 8.33 3.64
N VAL A 146 -12.13 7.49 4.19
CA VAL A 146 -10.95 6.94 3.48
C VAL A 146 -11.03 5.43 3.47
N GLU A 147 -10.82 4.85 2.29
CA GLU A 147 -11.05 3.44 2.06
C GLU A 147 -9.86 2.79 1.35
N LEU A 148 -9.52 1.57 1.76
CA LEU A 148 -8.56 0.69 1.11
C LEU A 148 -9.31 -0.46 0.44
N ALA A 149 -9.31 -0.51 -0.88
CA ALA A 149 -10.06 -1.49 -1.67
C ALA A 149 -9.14 -2.39 -2.51
N GLU A 150 -9.67 -3.53 -2.94
CA GLU A 150 -9.00 -4.43 -3.88
C GLU A 150 -8.95 -3.83 -5.29
N PRO A 151 -7.85 -4.02 -6.03
CA PRO A 151 -7.71 -3.57 -7.40
C PRO A 151 -8.37 -4.55 -8.38
N PRO A 152 -8.69 -4.11 -9.61
CA PRO A 152 -8.91 -5.05 -10.71
C PRO A 152 -7.65 -5.89 -10.95
N ARG A 153 -7.83 -7.14 -11.36
CA ARG A 153 -6.74 -8.11 -11.53
C ARG A 153 -6.72 -8.69 -12.94
N PRO A 154 -6.04 -8.03 -13.90
CA PRO A 154 -5.74 -8.66 -15.18
C PRO A 154 -4.90 -9.92 -14.97
N ASP A 155 -4.98 -10.86 -15.92
CA ASP A 155 -4.38 -12.19 -15.79
C ASP A 155 -2.88 -12.17 -15.53
N TRP A 156 -2.15 -11.20 -16.08
CA TRP A 156 -0.71 -11.07 -15.88
C TRP A 156 -0.33 -10.72 -14.42
N LEU A 157 -1.30 -10.30 -13.58
CA LEU A 157 -1.10 -10.05 -12.15
C LEU A 157 -1.43 -11.24 -11.24
N ARG A 158 -2.06 -12.31 -11.75
CA ARG A 158 -2.71 -13.37 -10.97
C ARG A 158 -1.83 -13.98 -9.86
N ASP A 159 -0.51 -14.02 -10.07
CA ASP A 159 0.48 -14.51 -9.10
C ASP A 159 1.58 -13.49 -8.76
N ARG A 160 1.39 -12.22 -9.12
CA ARG A 160 2.37 -11.14 -8.89
C ARG A 160 2.04 -10.28 -7.69
N VAL A 161 0.77 -10.22 -7.31
CA VAL A 161 0.27 -9.51 -6.12
C VAL A 161 -0.49 -10.48 -5.23
N ALA A 162 -0.64 -10.14 -3.96
CA ALA A 162 -1.37 -10.99 -3.04
C ALA A 162 -2.86 -11.12 -3.44
N ALA A 163 -3.42 -12.32 -3.29
CA ALA A 163 -4.81 -12.60 -3.62
C ALA A 163 -5.84 -11.85 -2.74
N ARG A 164 -5.41 -11.25 -1.62
CA ARG A 164 -6.17 -10.30 -0.81
C ARG A 164 -5.21 -9.16 -0.48
N SER A 165 -5.18 -8.13 -1.31
CA SER A 165 -4.21 -7.05 -1.22
C SER A 165 -4.45 -6.12 -0.04
N ALA A 166 -5.70 -5.90 0.37
CA ALA A 166 -6.01 -5.07 1.54
C ALA A 166 -5.56 -5.73 2.84
N LEU A 167 -5.65 -7.06 2.91
CA LEU A 167 -5.22 -7.81 4.08
C LEU A 167 -3.71 -7.72 4.30
N GLY A 168 -3.32 -7.49 5.56
CA GLY A 168 -1.91 -7.33 5.92
C GLY A 168 -1.38 -5.94 5.57
N VAL A 169 -2.29 -4.98 5.39
CA VAL A 169 -2.03 -3.55 5.30
C VAL A 169 -2.63 -2.86 6.54
N ARG A 170 -2.07 -1.72 6.91
CA ARG A 170 -2.58 -0.86 7.98
C ARG A 170 -2.49 0.60 7.56
N ILE A 171 -3.39 1.39 8.11
CA ILE A 171 -3.38 2.85 7.99
C ILE A 171 -2.66 3.38 9.22
N ASP A 172 -1.52 4.03 9.01
CA ASP A 172 -0.72 4.63 10.10
C ASP A 172 -1.28 6.00 10.48
N LYS A 173 -1.56 6.84 9.48
CA LYS A 173 -1.97 8.25 9.67
C LYS A 173 -2.84 8.74 8.50
N ILE A 174 -3.82 9.58 8.80
CA ILE A 174 -4.53 10.43 7.83
C ILE A 174 -4.28 11.87 8.26
N SER A 175 -3.93 12.73 7.30
CA SER A 175 -3.83 14.17 7.55
C SER A 175 -4.56 14.97 6.48
N VAL A 176 -5.19 16.06 6.90
CA VAL A 176 -5.92 16.99 6.02
C VAL A 176 -5.30 18.37 6.19
N ARG A 177 -5.00 19.03 5.08
CA ARG A 177 -4.40 20.37 5.06
C ARG A 177 -5.09 21.19 3.98
N ALA A 178 -5.01 22.53 4.06
CA ALA A 178 -5.44 23.37 2.95
C ALA A 178 -4.63 23.01 1.70
N GLN A 179 -5.29 22.93 0.54
CA GLN A 179 -4.62 22.60 -0.70
C GLN A 179 -3.65 23.72 -1.08
N PRO A 180 -2.36 23.44 -1.36
CA PRO A 180 -1.44 24.45 -1.85
C PRO A 180 -1.85 24.91 -3.27
N PRO A 181 -1.59 26.17 -3.65
CA PRO A 181 -1.91 26.67 -4.98
C PRO A 181 -1.07 25.91 -6.02
N THR A 182 -1.74 25.09 -6.83
CA THR A 182 -1.22 24.39 -8.01
C THR A 182 -0.01 23.49 -7.72
N THR A 183 -0.25 22.22 -7.42
CA THR A 183 0.81 21.20 -7.47
C THR A 183 0.29 19.95 -8.16
N ALA A 184 0.98 19.52 -9.22
CA ALA A 184 0.76 18.19 -9.79
C ALA A 184 0.96 17.12 -8.70
N THR A 185 0.16 16.06 -8.75
CA THR A 185 0.27 14.94 -7.82
C THR A 185 1.69 14.37 -7.90
N PRO A 186 2.45 14.33 -6.78
CA PRO A 186 3.81 13.87 -6.81
C PRO A 186 3.89 12.39 -7.21
N VAL A 187 4.80 12.05 -8.11
CA VAL A 187 5.14 10.66 -8.42
C VAL A 187 5.80 10.03 -7.19
N PRO A 188 5.45 8.78 -6.82
CA PRO A 188 6.08 8.10 -5.68
C PRO A 188 7.62 8.09 -5.79
N ALA A 189 8.30 8.79 -4.89
CA ALA A 189 9.71 9.14 -5.05
C ALA A 189 10.71 7.96 -4.93
N GLY A 190 10.27 6.75 -4.58
CA GLY A 190 11.15 5.64 -4.21
C GLY A 190 10.84 4.30 -4.92
N PRO A 191 11.81 3.37 -4.93
CA PRO A 191 11.65 2.05 -5.52
C PRO A 191 10.58 1.23 -4.80
N THR A 192 9.71 0.53 -5.54
CA THR A 192 8.60 -0.24 -4.95
C THR A 192 9.06 -1.48 -4.17
N GLY A 193 10.24 -2.00 -4.48
CA GLY A 193 10.75 -3.26 -3.95
C GLY A 193 10.25 -4.50 -4.70
N CYS A 194 9.59 -4.31 -5.84
CA CYS A 194 9.15 -5.36 -6.75
C CYS A 194 9.11 -4.85 -8.21
N ASP A 195 8.83 -5.75 -9.14
CA ASP A 195 8.75 -5.48 -10.58
C ASP A 195 7.47 -4.76 -11.04
N LEU A 196 6.82 -4.07 -10.11
CA LEU A 196 5.62 -3.26 -10.32
C LEU A 196 5.90 -1.81 -9.97
N ALA A 197 5.27 -0.88 -10.68
CA ALA A 197 5.33 0.56 -10.42
C ALA A 197 3.96 1.20 -10.60
N LEU A 198 3.76 2.38 -10.01
CA LEU A 198 2.54 3.16 -10.15
C LEU A 198 2.86 4.51 -10.79
N LEU A 199 2.06 4.87 -11.79
CA LEU A 199 1.99 6.21 -12.34
C LEU A 199 0.67 6.85 -11.86
N PRO A 200 0.69 8.06 -11.28
CA PRO A 200 -0.55 8.73 -10.88
C PRO A 200 -1.40 9.07 -12.12
N PRO A 201 -2.73 9.29 -11.96
CA PRO A 201 -3.62 9.62 -13.08
C PRO A 201 -3.12 10.85 -13.88
N SER A 202 -2.75 11.89 -13.14
CA SER A 202 -2.16 13.15 -13.63
C SER A 202 -0.65 13.07 -13.87
N GLY A 203 -0.09 11.85 -13.96
CA GLY A 203 1.33 11.64 -14.20
C GLY A 203 1.78 12.10 -15.58
N PRO A 204 3.10 12.29 -15.77
CA PRO A 204 3.66 12.75 -17.04
C PRO A 204 3.43 11.73 -18.15
N GLU A 205 3.23 12.21 -19.38
CA GLU A 205 3.09 11.36 -20.56
C GLU A 205 4.38 10.59 -20.87
N ARG A 206 5.53 11.22 -20.64
CA ARG A 206 6.85 10.61 -20.76
C ARG A 206 7.51 10.45 -19.41
N PHE A 207 8.01 9.26 -19.14
CA PHE A 207 8.66 8.94 -17.88
C PHE A 207 9.73 7.87 -18.05
N ARG A 208 10.65 7.85 -17.10
CA ARG A 208 11.70 6.85 -17.00
C ARG A 208 11.33 5.84 -15.92
N LEU A 209 11.30 4.57 -16.28
CA LEU A 209 11.16 3.45 -15.37
C LEU A 209 12.56 2.93 -15.03
N GLU A 210 13.08 3.30 -13.86
CA GLU A 210 14.36 2.80 -13.35
C GLU A 210 14.20 1.39 -12.77
N LEU A 211 15.15 0.51 -13.08
CA LEU A 211 15.19 -0.89 -12.66
C LEU A 211 16.41 -1.12 -11.77
N ALA A 212 16.17 -1.65 -10.58
CA ALA A 212 17.25 -1.98 -9.64
C ALA A 212 17.10 -3.41 -9.12
N PRO A 213 18.19 -4.17 -8.99
CA PRO A 213 18.14 -5.48 -8.37
C PRO A 213 17.75 -5.38 -6.89
N VAL A 214 16.89 -6.28 -6.44
CA VAL A 214 16.49 -6.42 -5.05
C VAL A 214 16.55 -7.88 -4.62
N THR A 215 16.81 -8.09 -3.33
CA THR A 215 16.67 -9.43 -2.75
C THR A 215 15.19 -9.81 -2.78
N PRO A 216 14.81 -10.99 -3.33
CA PRO A 216 13.43 -11.45 -3.36
C PRO A 216 12.79 -11.48 -1.97
N ALA A 217 11.46 -11.33 -1.95
CA ALA A 217 10.69 -11.35 -0.72
C ALA A 217 10.88 -12.68 0.05
N PRO A 218 10.93 -12.64 1.40
CA PRO A 218 11.07 -13.86 2.18
C PRO A 218 9.76 -14.67 2.16
N PRO A 219 9.78 -15.92 2.64
CA PRO A 219 8.55 -16.66 2.88
C PRO A 219 7.64 -15.96 3.89
N LEU A 220 6.33 -16.17 3.74
CA LEU A 220 5.32 -15.57 4.61
C LEU A 220 5.60 -15.85 6.11
N PRO A 221 5.44 -14.84 6.99
CA PRO A 221 5.71 -14.98 8.42
C PRO A 221 4.69 -15.91 9.07
N ARG A 222 5.13 -16.92 9.83
CA ARG A 222 4.23 -17.84 10.57
C ARG A 222 4.52 -17.90 12.05
N SER A 223 3.46 -18.19 12.81
CA SER A 223 3.58 -18.56 14.22
C SER A 223 4.19 -19.96 14.37
N PRO A 224 4.96 -20.21 15.44
CA PRO A 224 5.46 -21.54 15.74
C PRO A 224 4.31 -22.53 16.01
N SER A 225 4.28 -23.65 15.28
CA SER A 225 3.16 -24.60 15.32
C SER A 225 3.31 -25.70 16.39
N THR A 226 4.51 -26.01 16.89
CA THR A 226 4.71 -27.15 17.81
C THR A 226 4.81 -26.71 19.27
N LYS A 227 4.28 -27.53 20.20
CA LYS A 227 4.38 -27.26 21.67
C LYS A 227 5.83 -27.08 22.12
N LEU A 228 6.78 -27.82 21.52
CA LEU A 228 8.22 -27.70 21.76
C LEU A 228 8.76 -26.32 21.36
N THR A 229 8.40 -25.81 20.18
CA THR A 229 8.82 -24.46 19.72
C THR A 229 8.24 -23.31 20.56
N ARG A 230 7.22 -23.57 21.39
CA ARG A 230 6.62 -22.57 22.29
C ARG A 230 7.34 -22.44 23.64
N ARG A 231 8.20 -23.39 24.04
CA ARG A 231 8.97 -23.34 25.31
C ARG A 231 10.11 -22.31 25.22
N LYS A 232 10.36 -21.55 26.30
CA LYS A 232 11.31 -20.42 26.33
C LYS A 232 12.73 -20.74 25.77
N PRO A 233 13.40 -21.84 26.11
CA PRO A 233 14.74 -22.12 25.58
C PRO A 233 14.72 -22.44 24.07
N ALA A 234 13.71 -23.17 23.60
CA ALA A 234 13.56 -23.49 22.18
C ALA A 234 13.27 -22.24 21.33
N ARG A 235 12.52 -21.25 21.84
CA ARG A 235 12.25 -19.99 21.12
C ARG A 235 13.53 -19.25 20.74
N ALA A 236 14.55 -19.26 21.60
CA ALA A 236 15.83 -18.63 21.30
C ALA A 236 16.54 -19.34 20.15
N GLY A 237 16.65 -20.68 20.20
CA GLY A 237 17.22 -21.48 19.12
C GLY A 237 16.49 -21.30 17.78
N PHE A 238 15.15 -21.29 17.79
CA PHE A 238 14.36 -21.03 16.57
C PHE A 238 14.49 -19.60 16.05
N LYS A 239 14.68 -18.59 16.93
CA LYS A 239 14.99 -17.22 16.51
C LYS A 239 16.35 -17.16 15.82
N VAL A 240 17.37 -17.82 16.38
CA VAL A 240 18.72 -17.90 15.79
C VAL A 240 18.67 -18.62 14.44
N LEU A 241 18.02 -19.78 14.35
CA LEU A 241 17.86 -20.51 13.10
C LEU A 241 17.10 -19.70 12.04
N ARG A 242 16.08 -18.94 12.45
CA ARG A 242 15.34 -18.04 11.55
C ARG A 242 16.21 -16.89 11.06
N ALA A 243 17.04 -16.31 11.94
CA ALA A 243 18.01 -15.29 11.56
C ALA A 243 19.06 -15.86 10.59
N ALA A 244 19.58 -17.07 10.85
CA ALA A 244 20.53 -17.75 9.99
C ALA A 244 19.93 -18.09 8.61
N ARG A 245 18.70 -18.60 8.55
CA ARG A 245 17.99 -18.83 7.26
C ARG A 245 17.76 -17.54 6.50
N ARG A 246 17.39 -16.45 7.18
CA ARG A 246 17.27 -15.11 6.58
C ARG A 246 18.62 -14.61 6.08
N ALA A 247 19.72 -14.87 6.79
CA ALA A 247 21.06 -14.50 6.35
C ALA A 247 21.51 -15.34 5.14
N GLY A 248 21.32 -16.65 5.14
CA GLY A 248 21.67 -17.54 4.03
C GLY A 248 20.88 -17.24 2.75
N THR A 249 19.56 -17.01 2.88
CA THR A 249 18.72 -16.58 1.74
C THR A 249 19.13 -15.21 1.21
N ARG A 250 19.57 -14.28 2.07
CA ARG A 250 20.14 -12.99 1.65
C ARG A 250 21.44 -13.16 0.88
N VAL A 251 22.35 -14.02 1.33
CA VAL A 251 23.63 -14.25 0.62
C VAL A 251 23.39 -14.85 -0.76
N ILE A 252 22.54 -15.87 -0.87
CA ILE A 252 22.19 -16.48 -2.16
C ILE A 252 21.52 -15.46 -3.09
N ALA A 253 20.58 -14.67 -2.57
CA ALA A 253 19.90 -13.63 -3.34
C ALA A 253 20.84 -12.48 -3.75
N GLU A 254 21.86 -12.17 -2.95
CA GLU A 254 22.86 -11.15 -3.27
C GLU A 254 23.79 -11.62 -4.40
N VAL A 255 24.14 -12.90 -4.41
CA VAL A 255 24.97 -13.54 -5.45
C VAL A 255 24.19 -13.71 -6.77
N ASN A 256 22.91 -14.07 -6.69
CA ASN A 256 22.03 -14.30 -7.85
C ASN A 256 21.06 -13.12 -8.09
N LYS A 257 21.57 -11.89 -8.01
CA LYS A 257 20.74 -10.72 -8.34
C LYS A 257 20.33 -10.77 -9.80
N SER A 258 19.03 -10.68 -10.04
CA SER A 258 18.49 -10.43 -11.37
C SER A 258 19.12 -9.18 -11.97
N ARG A 259 19.45 -9.23 -13.26
CA ARG A 259 19.90 -8.06 -14.02
C ARG A 259 18.82 -7.72 -15.05
N PRO A 260 18.52 -6.43 -15.28
CA PRO A 260 17.61 -6.06 -16.35
C PRO A 260 18.09 -6.65 -17.68
N GLY A 261 17.22 -7.41 -18.33
CA GLY A 261 17.55 -8.10 -19.57
C GLY A 261 17.34 -7.20 -20.78
N SER A 262 18.04 -7.49 -21.88
CA SER A 262 17.82 -6.81 -23.16
C SER A 262 16.43 -7.07 -23.76
N GLY A 263 15.67 -8.06 -23.26
CA GLY A 263 14.30 -8.38 -23.66
C GLY A 263 13.19 -7.87 -22.73
N THR A 264 13.49 -7.07 -21.70
CA THR A 264 12.47 -6.59 -20.75
C THR A 264 11.50 -5.60 -21.41
N GLY A 265 10.25 -5.99 -21.59
CA GLY A 265 9.11 -5.14 -21.94
C GLY A 265 8.33 -4.69 -20.70
N VAL A 266 7.20 -4.02 -20.93
CA VAL A 266 6.28 -3.60 -19.88
C VAL A 266 4.84 -3.87 -20.29
N ARG A 267 3.99 -4.17 -19.31
CA ARG A 267 2.54 -4.13 -19.42
C ARG A 267 2.00 -3.06 -18.50
N ALA A 268 0.89 -2.45 -18.87
CA ALA A 268 0.21 -1.50 -18.02
C ALA A 268 -1.30 -1.69 -18.04
N VAL A 269 -1.94 -1.30 -16.94
CA VAL A 269 -3.39 -1.35 -16.77
C VAL A 269 -3.85 -0.12 -16.00
N ASP A 270 -4.97 0.46 -16.41
CA ASP A 270 -5.66 1.50 -15.64
C ASP A 270 -6.38 0.84 -14.47
N LEU A 271 -6.05 1.24 -13.25
CA LEU A 271 -6.61 0.64 -12.03
C LEU A 271 -8.06 1.04 -11.75
N LEU A 272 -8.59 2.07 -12.42
CA LEU A 272 -10.00 2.43 -12.33
C LEU A 272 -10.85 1.51 -13.20
N THR A 273 -10.45 1.32 -14.46
CA THR A 273 -11.27 0.62 -15.47
C THR A 273 -10.87 -0.83 -15.66
N GLY A 274 -9.66 -1.23 -15.24
CA GLY A 274 -9.08 -2.54 -15.52
C GLY A 274 -8.62 -2.73 -16.97
N VAL A 275 -8.71 -1.69 -17.80
CA VAL A 275 -8.37 -1.76 -19.23
C VAL A 275 -6.85 -1.63 -19.42
N PRO A 276 -6.24 -2.42 -20.32
CA PRO A 276 -4.83 -2.27 -20.66
C PRO A 276 -4.51 -0.86 -21.16
N VAL A 277 -3.37 -0.32 -20.70
CA VAL A 277 -2.85 0.98 -21.16
C VAL A 277 -1.64 0.71 -22.04
N GLU A 278 -1.66 1.27 -23.24
CA GLU A 278 -0.52 1.16 -24.16
C GLU A 278 0.61 2.10 -23.72
N LEU A 279 1.81 1.51 -23.62
CA LEU A 279 3.05 2.20 -23.35
C LEU A 279 4.02 1.93 -24.49
N GLU A 280 4.47 2.99 -25.13
CA GLU A 280 5.50 2.94 -26.16
C GLU A 280 6.88 3.04 -25.52
N LEU A 281 7.78 2.14 -25.90
CA LEU A 281 9.18 2.20 -25.48
C LEU A 281 9.95 3.17 -26.38
N VAL A 282 10.26 4.34 -25.84
CA VAL A 282 11.02 5.40 -26.54
C VAL A 282 12.50 5.03 -26.59
N ARG A 283 13.06 4.62 -25.45
CA ARG A 283 14.49 4.32 -25.31
C ARG A 283 14.72 3.23 -24.28
N ARG A 284 15.72 2.38 -24.54
CA ARG A 284 16.18 1.36 -23.60
C ARG A 284 17.59 1.66 -23.14
N GLU A 285 17.79 1.61 -21.83
CA GLU A 285 19.10 1.65 -21.18
C GLU A 285 19.30 0.37 -20.35
N ALA A 286 20.53 0.09 -19.94
CA ALA A 286 20.88 -1.12 -19.21
C ALA A 286 20.10 -1.31 -17.89
N ALA A 287 19.62 -0.23 -17.27
CA ALA A 287 18.89 -0.26 -16.01
C ALA A 287 17.68 0.69 -16.01
N ALA A 288 17.20 1.10 -17.19
CA ALA A 288 16.03 1.95 -17.29
C ALA A 288 15.32 1.81 -18.62
N LEU A 289 14.01 2.03 -18.61
CA LEU A 289 13.17 2.12 -19.81
C LEU A 289 12.56 3.51 -19.86
N GLU A 290 12.76 4.22 -20.96
CA GLU A 290 12.05 5.47 -21.23
C GLU A 290 10.76 5.13 -21.97
N LEU A 291 9.64 5.49 -21.36
CA LEU A 291 8.31 5.09 -21.79
C LEU A 291 7.47 6.32 -22.07
N ARG A 292 6.63 6.22 -23.10
CA ARG A 292 5.60 7.20 -23.44
C ARG A 292 4.22 6.54 -23.35
N ARG A 293 3.31 7.16 -22.61
CA ARG A 293 1.90 6.79 -22.60
C ARG A 293 1.24 7.34 -23.88
N THR A 294 0.61 6.48 -24.68
CA THR A 294 0.03 6.86 -25.98
C THR A 294 -1.44 7.26 -25.91
N GLY A 295 -2.13 6.96 -24.81
CA GLY A 295 -3.54 7.32 -24.59
C GLY A 295 -3.81 7.88 -23.19
N PRO A 296 -4.97 8.52 -22.97
CA PRO A 296 -5.35 8.98 -21.64
C PRO A 296 -5.60 7.77 -20.70
N ALA A 297 -5.33 7.98 -19.42
CA ALA A 297 -5.76 7.06 -18.36
C ALA A 297 -6.77 7.79 -17.47
N ALA A 298 -7.86 7.11 -17.13
CA ALA A 298 -8.89 7.64 -16.25
C ALA A 298 -8.50 7.53 -14.77
N GLY A 299 -7.65 6.56 -14.43
CA GLY A 299 -7.14 6.35 -13.08
C GLY A 299 -5.62 6.18 -12.99
N PRO A 300 -5.13 5.78 -11.80
CA PRO A 300 -3.72 5.43 -11.62
C PRO A 300 -3.36 4.25 -12.51
N VAL A 301 -2.20 4.32 -13.16
CA VAL A 301 -1.74 3.25 -14.06
C VAL A 301 -0.75 2.37 -13.31
N LEU A 302 -1.05 1.07 -13.23
CA LEU A 302 -0.10 0.07 -12.76
C LEU A 302 0.75 -0.40 -13.93
N ILE A 303 2.06 -0.37 -13.75
CA ILE A 303 3.06 -0.81 -14.72
C ILE A 303 3.75 -2.04 -14.15
N GLY A 304 3.94 -3.08 -14.94
CA GLY A 304 4.70 -4.27 -14.56
C GLY A 304 5.64 -4.72 -15.67
N LEU A 305 6.81 -5.25 -15.29
CA LEU A 305 7.75 -5.83 -16.26
C LEU A 305 7.17 -7.06 -16.96
N ASP A 306 7.56 -7.25 -18.22
CA ASP A 306 7.26 -8.44 -19.01
C ASP A 306 8.53 -8.94 -19.74
N PRO A 307 9.09 -10.11 -19.39
CA PRO A 307 8.60 -11.04 -18.38
C PRO A 307 8.71 -10.47 -16.95
N ALA A 308 7.87 -10.99 -16.05
CA ALA A 308 7.92 -10.66 -14.63
C ALA A 308 9.25 -11.12 -13.99
N ASP A 309 9.79 -10.34 -13.06
CA ASP A 309 11.05 -10.63 -12.37
C ASP A 309 11.03 -10.10 -10.92
N ARG A 310 10.73 -11.00 -9.98
CA ARG A 310 10.65 -10.67 -8.54
C ARG A 310 12.01 -10.27 -7.91
N GLY A 311 13.12 -10.42 -8.64
CA GLY A 311 14.44 -9.94 -8.25
C GLY A 311 14.72 -8.50 -8.69
N LEU A 312 13.78 -7.83 -9.37
CA LEU A 312 13.88 -6.43 -9.76
C LEU A 312 12.90 -5.56 -8.98
N SER A 313 13.29 -4.30 -8.80
CA SER A 313 12.45 -3.23 -8.28
C SER A 313 12.32 -2.14 -9.31
N CYS A 314 11.11 -1.64 -9.47
CA CYS A 314 10.83 -0.51 -10.35
C CYS A 314 10.74 0.80 -9.56
N ARG A 315 11.06 1.91 -10.23
CA ARG A 315 10.83 3.27 -9.77
C ARG A 315 10.47 4.15 -10.96
N VAL A 316 9.40 4.93 -10.85
CA VAL A 316 9.05 5.92 -11.87
C VAL A 316 9.76 7.22 -11.54
N VAL A 317 10.40 7.81 -12.55
CA VAL A 317 11.05 9.12 -12.50
C VAL A 317 10.49 9.94 -13.67
N PRO A 318 10.20 11.24 -13.49
CA PRO A 318 9.80 12.11 -14.60
C PRO A 318 10.81 12.02 -15.75
N GLY A 319 10.31 11.94 -16.98
CA GLY A 319 11.14 11.99 -18.19
C GLY A 319 11.83 13.36 -18.30
N ARG A 320 13.03 13.38 -18.87
CA ARG A 320 13.70 14.63 -19.26
C ARG A 320 13.27 15.03 -20.67
#